data_AF-A0A961IX33-F1
#
_entry.id   AF-A0A961IX33-F1
#
_cell.length_a   1.000
_cell.length_b   1.000
_cell.length_c   1.000
_cell.angle_alpha   90.00
_cell.angle_beta   90.00
_cell.angle_gamma   90.00
#
_symmetry.space_group_name_H-M   'P 1'
#
loop_
_entity.id
_entity.type
_entity.pdbx_description
1 polymer ?
#
loop_
_entity_poly.entity_id
_entity_poly.type
_entity_poly.pdbx_seq_one_letter_code
_entity_poly.pdbx_strand_id
1 'polypeptide(L)'
;MNVYQYLGPLILGPLAAWAWVAHYGSWVPALPALLVPVIHAYVVPAVGTNVLGMWEFDTRVKLGKFRPHHGFVFGSATALIAWPLIGAPLPAPDPAAALASALRVGLVLLAVNWAYDAVALKSGILKVYTPAAARGAGPWRAAADYVVPFFGLFGVIYAGGLRLAEPWLAGAGASGAALVTLGLAAACILISSASYVAGSYLVYGHAGLKPGLRES
;
A
#
# COMPACT_ATOMS: atom_id res chain seq x y z
N MET A 1 -11.59 0.96 -24.24
CA MET A 1 -11.01 1.79 -23.16
C MET A 1 -11.66 1.33 -21.88
N ASN A 2 -10.92 0.85 -20.88
CA ASN A 2 -11.53 0.21 -19.72
C ASN A 2 -12.01 1.29 -18.74
N VAL A 3 -13.32 1.55 -18.75
CA VAL A 3 -14.03 2.58 -17.97
C VAL A 3 -13.70 2.49 -16.46
N TYR A 4 -13.37 1.30 -15.98
CA TYR A 4 -12.93 1.04 -14.61
C TYR A 4 -11.80 1.95 -14.12
N GLN A 5 -10.85 2.30 -14.99
CA GLN A 5 -9.65 3.09 -14.62
C GLN A 5 -9.98 4.53 -14.20
N TYR A 6 -11.14 5.03 -14.64
CA TYR A 6 -11.61 6.37 -14.33
C TYR A 6 -12.75 6.34 -13.30
N LEU A 7 -13.65 5.36 -13.38
CA LEU A 7 -14.72 5.21 -12.40
C LEU A 7 -14.19 4.83 -11.01
N GLY A 8 -13.15 4.00 -10.92
CA GLY A 8 -12.55 3.59 -9.66
C GLY A 8 -12.15 4.80 -8.79
N PRO A 9 -11.26 5.69 -9.26
CA PRO A 9 -10.88 6.89 -8.54
C PRO A 9 -12.05 7.85 -8.26
N LEU A 10 -12.94 8.02 -9.24
CA LEU A 10 -14.08 8.94 -9.13
C LEU A 10 -15.10 8.51 -8.09
N ILE A 11 -15.19 7.21 -7.79
CA ILE A 11 -16.10 6.69 -6.76
C ILE A 11 -15.36 6.52 -5.44
N LEU A 12 -14.22 5.82 -5.46
CA LEU A 12 -13.49 5.44 -4.25
C LEU A 12 -12.87 6.65 -3.55
N GLY A 13 -12.36 7.63 -4.30
CA GLY A 13 -11.74 8.83 -3.73
C GLY A 13 -12.73 9.66 -2.90
N PRO A 14 -13.85 10.11 -3.49
CA PRO A 14 -14.87 10.84 -2.75
C PRO A 14 -15.49 10.04 -1.61
N LEU A 15 -15.71 8.73 -1.80
CA LEU A 15 -16.25 7.87 -0.74
C LEU A 15 -15.27 7.73 0.43
N ALA A 16 -13.97 7.55 0.15
CA ALA A 16 -12.93 7.53 1.18
C ALA A 16 -12.89 8.87 1.93
N ALA A 17 -12.88 9.99 1.18
CA ALA A 17 -12.84 11.32 1.76
C ALA A 17 -14.03 11.58 2.67
N TRP A 18 -15.24 11.26 2.21
CA TRP A 18 -16.46 11.35 3.01
C TRP A 18 -16.36 10.49 4.27
N ALA A 19 -15.95 9.23 4.16
CA ALA A 19 -15.86 8.30 5.28
C ALA A 19 -14.89 8.81 6.36
N TRP A 20 -13.70 9.25 5.99
CA TRP A 20 -12.68 9.72 6.94
C TRP A 20 -12.97 11.10 7.53
N VAL A 21 -13.54 12.01 6.75
CA VAL A 21 -13.97 13.32 7.28
C VAL A 21 -15.15 13.16 8.22
N ALA A 22 -16.12 12.30 7.89
CA ALA A 22 -17.23 11.98 8.79
C ALA A 22 -16.72 11.28 10.06
N HIS A 23 -15.73 10.40 9.94
CA HIS A 23 -15.13 9.69 11.07
C HIS A 23 -14.50 10.64 12.10
N TYR A 24 -13.77 11.65 11.63
CA TYR A 24 -13.05 12.58 12.51
C TYR A 24 -13.76 13.91 12.76
N GLY A 25 -14.79 14.24 11.99
CA GLY A 25 -15.41 15.57 11.99
C GLY A 25 -14.48 16.69 11.48
N SER A 26 -13.31 16.37 10.95
CA SER A 26 -12.29 17.33 10.52
C SER A 26 -11.41 16.77 9.42
N TRP A 27 -10.97 17.66 8.51
CA TRP A 27 -10.02 17.32 7.45
C TRP A 27 -8.61 17.06 7.97
N VAL A 28 -8.20 17.71 9.07
CA VAL A 28 -6.83 17.64 9.58
C VAL A 28 -6.39 16.19 9.87
N PRO A 29 -7.08 15.41 10.70
CA PRO A 29 -6.76 13.99 10.91
C PRO A 29 -7.17 13.09 9.73
N ALA A 30 -8.13 13.50 8.89
CA ALA A 30 -8.54 12.74 7.72
C ALA A 30 -7.48 12.74 6.60
N LEU A 31 -6.73 13.83 6.42
CA LEU A 31 -5.71 13.97 5.38
C LEU A 31 -4.65 12.86 5.39
N PRO A 32 -3.96 12.56 6.51
CA PRO A 32 -2.99 11.45 6.53
C PRO A 32 -3.65 10.10 6.25
N ALA A 33 -4.89 9.89 6.72
CA ALA A 33 -5.63 8.65 6.44
C ALA A 33 -5.95 8.46 4.94
N LEU A 34 -6.15 9.55 4.21
CA LEU A 34 -6.43 9.54 2.77
C LEU A 34 -5.17 9.50 1.92
N LEU A 35 -4.19 10.35 2.24
CA LEU A 35 -3.06 10.63 1.38
C LEU A 35 -1.92 9.62 1.53
N VAL A 36 -1.68 9.07 2.73
CA VAL A 36 -0.60 8.09 2.93
C VAL A 36 -0.79 6.86 2.03
N PRO A 37 -1.98 6.22 1.96
CA PRO A 37 -2.20 5.11 1.04
C PRO A 37 -2.03 5.47 -0.44
N VAL A 38 -2.47 6.68 -0.85
CA VAL A 38 -2.35 7.14 -2.24
C VAL A 38 -0.89 7.37 -2.61
N ILE A 39 -0.12 8.06 -1.76
CA ILE A 39 1.31 8.29 -1.97
C ILE A 39 2.04 6.95 -2.03
N HIS A 40 1.78 6.03 -1.09
CA HIS A 40 2.38 4.70 -1.08
C HIS A 40 2.07 3.93 -2.37
N ALA A 41 0.80 3.91 -2.80
CA ALA A 41 0.36 3.22 -4.01
C ALA A 41 0.88 3.86 -5.31
N TYR A 42 1.40 5.09 -5.27
CA TYR A 42 2.16 5.67 -6.39
C TYR A 42 3.63 5.26 -6.35
N VAL A 43 4.28 5.44 -5.19
CA VAL A 43 5.73 5.32 -5.07
C VAL A 43 6.19 3.87 -5.08
N VAL A 44 5.55 2.98 -4.30
CA VAL A 44 6.02 1.60 -4.16
C VAL A 44 5.92 0.81 -5.46
N PRO A 45 4.82 0.86 -6.23
CA PRO A 45 4.79 0.23 -7.54
C PRO A 45 5.81 0.82 -8.50
N ALA A 46 6.05 2.14 -8.49
CA ALA A 46 7.09 2.74 -9.32
C ALA A 46 8.50 2.24 -8.95
N VAL A 47 8.79 2.07 -7.66
CA VAL A 47 10.03 1.44 -7.18
C VAL A 47 10.10 -0.03 -7.61
N GLY A 48 9.03 -0.79 -7.40
CA GLY A 48 8.95 -2.20 -7.78
C GLY A 48 9.14 -2.44 -9.28
N THR A 49 8.57 -1.58 -10.13
CA THR A 49 8.67 -1.72 -11.58
C THR A 49 9.95 -1.15 -12.17
N ASN A 50 10.39 0.03 -11.72
CA ASN A 50 11.47 0.78 -12.39
C ASN A 50 12.83 0.66 -11.69
N VAL A 51 12.86 0.36 -10.38
CA VAL A 51 14.10 0.25 -9.60
C VAL A 51 14.44 -1.22 -9.32
N LEU A 52 13.47 -1.98 -8.79
CA LEU A 52 13.67 -3.39 -8.42
C LEU A 52 13.44 -4.36 -9.58
N GLY A 53 12.70 -3.94 -10.61
CA GLY A 53 12.35 -4.79 -11.75
C GLY A 53 11.53 -6.04 -11.39
N MET A 54 10.84 -6.03 -10.24
CA MET A 54 10.12 -7.18 -9.71
C MET A 54 8.67 -7.27 -10.23
N TRP A 55 8.12 -6.17 -10.75
CA TRP A 55 6.75 -6.10 -11.25
C TRP A 55 6.70 -5.54 -12.67
N GLU A 56 5.72 -6.01 -13.43
CA GLU A 56 5.29 -5.39 -14.68
C GLU A 56 3.76 -5.48 -14.79
N PHE A 57 3.16 -4.35 -15.13
CA PHE A 57 1.72 -4.27 -15.33
C PHE A 57 1.37 -4.25 -16.81
N ASP A 58 0.44 -5.12 -17.23
CA ASP A 58 -0.05 -5.13 -18.60
C ASP A 58 -1.20 -4.12 -18.79
N THR A 59 -0.87 -2.93 -19.33
CA THR A 59 -1.85 -1.89 -19.69
C THR A 59 -1.49 -1.12 -20.94
N ARG A 60 -2.52 -0.51 -21.54
CA ARG A 60 -2.39 0.36 -22.70
C ARG A 60 -1.71 1.72 -22.40
N VAL A 61 -1.89 2.28 -21.20
CA VAL A 61 -1.30 3.57 -20.80
C VAL A 61 -0.31 3.32 -19.67
N LYS A 62 0.98 3.41 -19.99
CA LYS A 62 2.07 3.23 -19.04
C LYS A 62 2.94 4.47 -18.97
N LEU A 63 3.45 4.79 -17.78
CA LEU A 63 4.60 5.67 -17.59
C LEU A 63 5.76 4.76 -17.15
N GLY A 64 6.60 4.35 -18.10
CA GLY A 64 7.50 3.19 -17.94
C GLY A 64 6.71 1.88 -17.89
N LYS A 65 6.84 1.11 -16.80
CA LYS A 65 6.04 -0.10 -16.53
C LYS A 65 4.87 0.16 -15.55
N PHE A 66 4.63 1.41 -15.15
CA PHE A 66 3.65 1.81 -14.14
C PHE A 66 2.31 2.32 -14.75
N ARG A 67 1.19 2.12 -14.05
CA ARG A 67 -0.16 2.58 -14.43
C ARG A 67 -0.48 3.92 -13.74
N PRO A 68 -0.64 5.06 -14.44
CA PRO A 68 -0.79 6.39 -13.81
C PRO A 68 -2.00 6.58 -12.87
N HIS A 69 -3.06 5.79 -13.01
CA HIS A 69 -4.24 5.85 -12.12
C HIS A 69 -4.13 4.92 -10.89
N HIS A 70 -3.07 4.10 -10.81
CA HIS A 70 -2.92 3.05 -9.79
C HIS A 70 -2.97 3.62 -8.38
N GLY A 71 -2.24 4.72 -8.13
CA GLY A 71 -2.18 5.28 -6.78
C GLY A 71 -3.54 5.76 -6.26
N PHE A 72 -4.37 6.38 -7.10
CA PHE A 72 -5.73 6.74 -6.68
C PHE A 72 -6.64 5.53 -6.50
N VAL A 73 -6.66 4.57 -7.43
CA VAL A 73 -7.53 3.39 -7.29
C VAL A 73 -7.18 2.59 -6.03
N PHE A 74 -5.91 2.19 -5.89
CA PHE A 74 -5.47 1.34 -4.80
C PHE A 74 -5.35 2.10 -3.49
N GLY A 75 -4.89 3.34 -3.52
CA GLY A 75 -4.81 4.19 -2.34
C GLY A 75 -6.19 4.48 -1.74
N SER A 76 -7.16 4.88 -2.57
CA SER A 76 -8.52 5.12 -2.08
C SER A 76 -9.23 3.84 -1.64
N ALA A 77 -9.03 2.71 -2.33
CA ALA A 77 -9.53 1.41 -1.86
C ALA A 77 -8.93 1.02 -0.51
N THR A 78 -7.61 1.20 -0.34
CA THR A 78 -6.90 0.92 0.92
C THR A 78 -7.41 1.80 2.05
N ALA A 79 -7.61 3.10 1.80
CA ALA A 79 -8.18 4.01 2.78
C ALA A 79 -9.60 3.57 3.21
N LEU A 80 -10.44 3.11 2.27
CA LEU A 80 -11.77 2.59 2.57
C LEU A 80 -11.76 1.28 3.33
N ILE A 81 -10.84 0.37 3.01
CA ILE A 81 -10.68 -0.90 3.74
C ILE A 81 -10.22 -0.65 5.17
N ALA A 82 -9.29 0.30 5.37
CA ALA A 82 -8.76 0.62 6.69
C ALA A 82 -9.77 1.34 7.59
N TRP A 83 -10.68 2.14 7.02
CA TRP A 83 -11.66 2.93 7.76
C TRP A 83 -12.47 2.14 8.81
N PRO A 84 -13.16 1.03 8.49
CA PRO A 84 -13.91 0.27 9.49
C PRO A 84 -13.00 -0.47 10.49
N LEU A 85 -11.70 -0.59 10.22
CA LEU A 85 -10.75 -1.35 11.04
C LEU A 85 -9.99 -0.49 12.05
N ILE A 86 -9.96 0.83 11.84
CA ILE A 86 -9.19 1.78 12.64
C ILE A 86 -9.77 2.00 14.05
N GLY A 87 -11.05 1.68 14.25
CA GLY A 87 -11.77 1.91 15.51
C GLY A 87 -12.22 3.37 15.67
N ALA A 88 -12.83 3.70 16.81
CA ALA A 88 -13.29 5.07 17.09
C ALA A 88 -12.11 6.05 17.32
N PRO A 89 -12.32 7.36 17.11
CA PRO A 89 -11.26 8.33 17.32
C PRO A 89 -10.71 8.33 18.76
N LEU A 90 -9.40 8.54 18.91
CA LEU A 90 -8.72 8.56 20.22
C LEU A 90 -8.67 9.96 20.81
N PRO A 91 -9.18 10.16 22.03
CA PRO A 91 -9.05 11.44 22.73
C PRO A 91 -7.65 11.66 23.33
N ALA A 92 -6.86 10.59 23.51
CA ALA A 92 -5.53 10.63 24.11
C ALA A 92 -4.65 9.50 23.57
N PRO A 93 -3.31 9.58 23.70
CA PRO A 93 -2.42 8.53 23.24
C PRO A 93 -2.75 7.17 23.88
N ASP A 94 -3.02 6.17 23.04
CA ASP A 94 -3.30 4.80 23.47
C ASP A 94 -2.47 3.82 22.61
N PRO A 95 -1.29 3.39 23.10
CA PRO A 95 -0.44 2.44 22.38
C PRO A 95 -1.10 1.08 22.14
N ALA A 96 -1.99 0.64 23.03
CA ALA A 96 -2.67 -0.65 22.89
C ALA A 96 -3.71 -0.59 21.76
N ALA A 97 -4.50 0.49 21.70
CA ALA A 97 -5.41 0.74 20.58
C ALA A 97 -4.67 0.94 19.25
N ALA A 98 -3.51 1.62 19.27
CA ALA A 98 -2.67 1.76 18.09
C ALA A 98 -2.15 0.41 17.59
N LEU A 99 -1.62 -0.43 18.48
CA LEU A 99 -1.16 -1.79 18.13
C LEU A 99 -2.30 -2.66 17.61
N ALA A 100 -3.47 -2.63 18.27
CA ALA A 100 -4.63 -3.40 17.83
C ALA A 100 -5.08 -2.99 16.41
N SER A 101 -5.12 -1.69 16.12
CA SER A 101 -5.48 -1.17 14.80
C SER A 101 -4.43 -1.52 13.75
N ALA A 102 -3.15 -1.41 14.10
CA ALA A 102 -2.02 -1.80 13.26
C ALA A 102 -2.12 -3.27 12.83
N LEU A 103 -2.38 -4.18 13.77
CA LEU A 103 -2.53 -5.60 13.49
C LEU A 103 -3.77 -5.90 12.64
N ARG A 104 -4.93 -5.29 12.95
CA ARG A 104 -6.16 -5.49 12.17
C ARG A 104 -6.00 -5.04 10.73
N VAL A 105 -5.55 -3.81 10.52
CA VAL A 105 -5.36 -3.24 9.18
C VAL A 105 -4.26 -3.99 8.43
N GLY A 106 -3.13 -4.26 9.07
CA GLY A 106 -2.03 -5.04 8.48
C GLY A 106 -2.47 -6.42 8.01
N LEU A 107 -3.17 -7.19 8.85
CA LEU A 107 -3.65 -8.54 8.49
C LEU A 107 -4.69 -8.50 7.36
N VAL A 108 -5.63 -7.56 7.40
CA VAL A 108 -6.64 -7.45 6.33
C VAL A 108 -6.01 -7.01 5.01
N LEU A 109 -5.12 -6.02 5.02
CA LEU A 109 -4.44 -5.58 3.81
C LEU A 109 -3.52 -6.67 3.24
N LEU A 110 -2.85 -7.44 4.09
CA LEU A 110 -2.10 -8.62 3.66
C LEU A 110 -3.01 -9.61 2.94
N ALA A 111 -4.13 -10.01 3.57
CA ALA A 111 -5.03 -11.02 3.02
C ALA A 111 -5.66 -10.56 1.69
N VAL A 112 -6.19 -9.32 1.66
CA VAL A 112 -6.85 -8.75 0.48
C VAL A 112 -5.87 -8.63 -0.68
N ASN A 113 -4.68 -8.06 -0.46
CA ASN A 113 -3.73 -7.84 -1.54
C ASN A 113 -3.07 -9.15 -2.00
N TRP A 114 -2.88 -10.12 -1.10
CA TRP A 114 -2.40 -11.44 -1.51
C TRP A 114 -3.39 -12.14 -2.44
N ALA A 115 -4.68 -12.12 -2.10
CA ALA A 115 -5.72 -12.65 -2.97
C ALA A 115 -5.82 -11.87 -4.29
N TYR A 116 -5.79 -10.55 -4.22
CA TYR A 116 -5.84 -9.68 -5.40
C TYR A 116 -4.67 -9.97 -6.36
N ASP A 117 -3.43 -10.01 -5.87
CA ASP A 117 -2.26 -10.23 -6.72
C ASP A 117 -2.20 -11.65 -7.26
N ALA A 118 -2.64 -12.66 -6.50
CA ALA A 118 -2.75 -14.02 -6.99
C ALA A 118 -3.74 -14.12 -8.16
N VAL A 119 -4.88 -13.41 -8.09
CA VAL A 119 -5.85 -13.33 -9.19
C VAL A 119 -5.28 -12.54 -10.37
N ALA A 120 -4.66 -11.39 -10.12
CA ALA A 120 -4.07 -10.54 -11.16
C ALA A 120 -2.94 -11.26 -11.93
N LEU A 121 -2.15 -12.08 -11.23
CA LEU A 121 -1.14 -12.96 -11.83
C LEU A 121 -1.79 -14.06 -12.67
N LYS A 122 -2.82 -14.73 -12.14
CA LYS A 122 -3.56 -15.77 -12.88
C LYS A 122 -4.21 -15.24 -14.16
N SER A 123 -4.65 -13.98 -14.15
CA SER A 123 -5.26 -13.31 -15.31
C SER A 123 -4.26 -12.61 -16.23
N GLY A 124 -2.94 -12.68 -15.95
CA GLY A 124 -1.90 -12.04 -16.76
C GLY A 124 -1.85 -10.50 -16.70
N ILE A 125 -2.62 -9.88 -15.79
CA ILE A 125 -2.68 -8.42 -15.62
C ILE A 125 -1.41 -7.89 -14.93
N LEU A 126 -0.86 -8.71 -14.04
CA LEU A 126 0.38 -8.51 -13.33
C LEU A 126 1.35 -9.62 -13.71
N LYS A 127 2.58 -9.24 -14.05
CA LYS A 127 3.72 -10.15 -14.14
C LYS A 127 4.65 -9.84 -12.97
N VAL A 128 5.12 -10.89 -12.30
CA VAL A 128 6.12 -10.73 -11.24
C VAL A 128 7.36 -11.54 -11.57
N TYR A 129 8.51 -10.99 -11.22
CA TYR A 129 9.83 -11.55 -11.51
C TYR A 129 10.60 -11.91 -10.24
N THR A 130 9.86 -12.36 -9.24
CA THR A 130 10.38 -12.86 -7.97
C THR A 130 11.06 -14.22 -8.14
N PRO A 131 11.97 -14.64 -7.23
CA PRO A 131 12.58 -15.96 -7.24
C PRO A 131 11.58 -17.13 -7.27
N ALA A 132 10.44 -17.04 -6.57
CA ALA A 132 9.42 -18.08 -6.66
C ALA A 132 8.81 -18.17 -8.08
N ALA A 133 8.46 -17.03 -8.69
CA ALA A 133 7.96 -16.99 -10.06
C ALA A 133 8.99 -17.51 -11.08
N ALA A 134 10.26 -17.15 -10.91
CA ALA A 134 11.39 -17.64 -11.71
C ALA A 134 11.53 -19.18 -11.70
N ARG A 135 11.12 -19.84 -10.62
CA ARG A 135 11.11 -21.30 -10.46
C ARG A 135 9.79 -21.95 -10.90
N GLY A 136 8.90 -21.22 -11.56
CA GLY A 136 7.61 -21.73 -12.03
C GLY A 136 6.57 -21.93 -10.92
N ALA A 137 6.70 -21.26 -9.76
CA ALA A 137 5.71 -21.35 -8.69
C ALA A 137 4.36 -20.73 -9.11
N GLY A 138 3.27 -21.27 -8.56
CA GLY A 138 1.92 -20.76 -8.83
C GLY A 138 1.68 -19.34 -8.29
N PRO A 139 0.61 -18.66 -8.75
CA PRO A 139 0.33 -17.24 -8.46
C PRO A 139 0.36 -16.85 -6.98
N TRP A 140 -0.25 -17.68 -6.12
CA TRP A 140 -0.27 -17.44 -4.67
C TRP A 140 1.14 -17.46 -4.06
N ARG A 141 1.98 -18.43 -4.44
CA ARG A 141 3.33 -18.54 -3.90
C ARG A 141 4.24 -17.44 -4.45
N ALA A 142 4.06 -17.05 -5.72
CA ALA A 142 4.78 -15.93 -6.32
C ALA A 142 4.44 -14.60 -5.63
N ALA A 143 3.17 -14.34 -5.34
CA ALA A 143 2.75 -13.16 -4.57
C ALA A 143 3.30 -13.16 -3.14
N ALA A 144 3.41 -14.34 -2.50
CA ALA A 144 3.93 -14.49 -1.14
C ALA A 144 5.36 -13.96 -0.94
N ASP A 145 6.17 -13.83 -2.01
CA ASP A 145 7.53 -13.29 -1.92
C ASP A 145 7.56 -11.80 -1.52
N TYR A 146 6.46 -11.07 -1.64
CA TYR A 146 6.47 -9.61 -1.43
C TYR A 146 5.23 -9.05 -0.71
N VAL A 147 4.14 -9.80 -0.60
CA VAL A 147 2.88 -9.27 -0.02
C VAL A 147 3.01 -8.90 1.47
N VAL A 148 3.84 -9.61 2.23
CA VAL A 148 4.08 -9.32 3.65
C VAL A 148 4.72 -7.94 3.84
N PRO A 149 5.89 -7.63 3.24
CA PRO A 149 6.49 -6.30 3.40
C PRO A 149 5.64 -5.19 2.76
N PHE A 150 5.08 -5.37 1.57
CA PHE A 150 4.43 -4.26 0.86
C PHE A 150 2.97 -4.00 1.23
N PHE A 151 2.25 -4.96 1.80
CA PHE A 151 0.84 -4.77 2.18
C PHE A 151 0.61 -4.99 3.66
N GLY A 152 1.13 -6.08 4.22
CA GLY A 152 0.97 -6.38 5.65
C GLY A 152 1.69 -5.36 6.53
N LEU A 153 3.00 -5.22 6.35
CA LEU A 153 3.82 -4.29 7.11
C LEU A 153 3.45 -2.84 6.83
N PHE A 154 3.14 -2.50 5.58
CA PHE A 154 2.54 -1.22 5.23
C PHE A 154 1.30 -0.92 6.10
N GLY A 155 0.34 -1.85 6.17
CA GLY A 155 -0.88 -1.66 6.98
C GLY A 155 -0.62 -1.51 8.47
N VAL A 156 0.37 -2.23 9.01
CA VAL A 156 0.83 -2.10 10.41
C VAL A 156 1.38 -0.68 10.65
N ILE A 157 2.31 -0.22 9.82
CA ILE A 157 2.94 1.10 9.98
C ILE A 157 1.91 2.20 9.79
N TYR A 158 1.12 2.12 8.73
CA TYR A 158 0.11 3.11 8.38
C TYR A 158 -0.92 3.28 9.50
N ALA A 159 -1.59 2.21 9.92
CA ALA A 159 -2.63 2.31 10.95
C ALA A 159 -2.04 2.60 12.34
N GLY A 160 -0.91 1.99 12.70
CA GLY A 160 -0.24 2.26 13.97
C GLY A 160 0.22 3.72 14.06
N GLY A 161 0.89 4.22 13.02
CA GLY A 161 1.34 5.60 12.94
C GLY A 161 0.20 6.62 12.92
N LEU A 162 -0.88 6.34 12.18
CA LEU A 162 -2.07 7.17 12.18
C LEU A 162 -2.69 7.27 13.57
N ARG A 163 -2.88 6.14 14.27
CA ARG A 163 -3.46 6.09 15.63
C ARG A 163 -2.59 6.79 16.66
N LEU A 164 -1.27 6.65 16.58
CA LEU A 164 -0.34 7.33 17.49
C LEU A 164 -0.34 8.85 17.28
N ALA A 165 -0.51 9.31 16.04
CA ALA A 165 -0.54 10.73 15.70
C ALA A 165 -1.90 11.40 15.98
N GLU A 166 -2.96 10.62 16.13
CA GLU A 166 -4.33 11.09 16.14
C GLU A 166 -4.67 12.11 17.24
N PRO A 167 -4.32 11.90 18.53
CA PRO A 167 -4.62 12.87 19.58
C PRO A 167 -3.93 14.22 19.35
N TRP A 168 -2.74 14.20 18.75
CA TRP A 168 -2.01 15.41 18.39
C TRP A 168 -2.65 16.09 17.17
N LEU A 169 -3.08 15.32 16.17
CA LEU A 169 -3.77 15.85 14.98
C LEU A 169 -5.09 16.54 15.31
N ALA A 170 -5.77 16.16 16.39
CA ALA A 170 -7.01 16.80 16.83
C ALA A 170 -6.84 18.29 17.16
N GLY A 171 -5.65 18.70 17.63
CA GLY A 171 -5.30 20.10 17.90
C GLY A 171 -4.37 20.73 16.84
N ALA A 172 -3.98 19.97 15.82
CA ALA A 172 -3.03 20.44 14.81
C ALA A 172 -3.71 21.28 13.72
N GLY A 173 -2.91 22.11 13.04
CA GLY A 173 -3.31 22.77 11.79
C GLY A 173 -2.92 21.95 10.55
N ALA A 174 -3.17 22.52 9.37
CA ALA A 174 -2.83 21.90 8.08
C ALA A 174 -1.34 21.51 7.97
N SER A 175 -0.43 22.35 8.48
CA SER A 175 1.01 22.04 8.49
C SER A 175 1.34 20.79 9.32
N GLY A 176 0.62 20.58 10.43
CA GLY A 176 0.79 19.39 11.26
C GLY A 176 0.30 18.13 10.55
N ALA A 177 -0.87 18.20 9.90
CA ALA A 177 -1.37 17.13 9.06
C ALA A 177 -0.41 16.79 7.91
N ALA A 178 0.18 17.80 7.26
CA ALA A 178 1.16 17.62 6.20
C ALA A 178 2.43 16.92 6.73
N LEU A 179 2.95 17.33 7.88
CA LEU A 179 4.11 16.72 8.51
C LEU A 179 3.88 15.23 8.82
N VAL A 180 2.74 14.89 9.44
CA VAL A 180 2.38 13.49 9.71
C VAL A 180 2.19 12.71 8.42
N THR A 181 1.51 13.28 7.43
CA THR A 181 1.29 12.62 6.13
C THR A 181 2.62 12.27 5.47
N LEU A 182 3.54 13.23 5.37
CA LEU A 182 4.84 13.02 4.71
C LEU A 182 5.73 12.06 5.52
N GLY A 183 5.80 12.25 6.84
CA GLY A 183 6.60 11.39 7.71
C GLY A 183 6.11 9.94 7.71
N LEU A 184 4.79 9.74 7.81
CA LEU A 184 4.18 8.42 7.79
C LEU A 184 4.26 7.76 6.41
N ALA A 185 4.05 8.51 5.32
CA ALA A 185 4.25 8.00 3.97
C ALA A 185 5.71 7.57 3.74
N ALA A 186 6.68 8.39 4.18
CA ALA A 186 8.10 8.05 4.09
C ALA A 186 8.42 6.78 4.88
N ALA A 187 7.93 6.65 6.12
CA ALA A 187 8.10 5.45 6.93
C ALA A 187 7.49 4.21 6.24
N CYS A 188 6.25 4.33 5.74
CA CYS A 188 5.58 3.26 5.00
C CYS A 188 6.38 2.80 3.78
N ILE A 189 6.89 3.72 2.98
CA ILE A 189 7.66 3.42 1.76
C ILE A 189 9.02 2.81 2.14
N LEU A 190 9.80 3.50 2.98
CA LEU A 190 11.18 3.12 3.28
C LEU A 190 11.25 1.79 4.02
N ILE A 191 10.43 1.61 5.06
CA ILE A 191 10.48 0.39 5.87
C ILE A 191 9.97 -0.79 5.05
N SER A 192 8.85 -0.66 4.32
CA SER A 192 8.33 -1.75 3.49
C SER A 192 9.31 -2.17 2.40
N SER A 193 9.88 -1.21 1.66
CA SER A 193 10.88 -1.48 0.62
C SER A 193 12.17 -2.07 1.20
N ALA A 194 12.69 -1.52 2.29
CA ALA A 194 13.90 -2.03 2.94
C ALA A 194 13.69 -3.44 3.50
N SER A 195 12.54 -3.72 4.12
CA SER A 195 12.20 -5.06 4.61
C SER A 195 12.10 -6.07 3.47
N TYR A 196 11.51 -5.71 2.33
CA TYR A 196 11.50 -6.58 1.15
C TYR A 196 12.93 -6.85 0.64
N VAL A 197 13.72 -5.80 0.45
CA VAL A 197 15.09 -5.93 -0.06
C VAL A 197 15.94 -6.78 0.88
N ALA A 198 15.94 -6.46 2.17
CA ALA A 198 16.69 -7.21 3.19
C ALA A 198 16.25 -8.68 3.23
N GLY A 199 14.94 -8.95 3.29
CA GLY A 199 14.41 -10.31 3.27
C GLY A 199 14.80 -11.07 2.00
N SER A 200 14.71 -10.43 0.84
CA SER A 200 15.09 -11.03 -0.44
C SER A 200 16.59 -11.35 -0.50
N TYR A 201 17.45 -10.46 -0.01
CA TYR A 201 18.90 -10.71 0.07
C TYR A 201 19.25 -11.83 1.05
N LEU A 202 18.60 -11.88 2.22
CA LEU A 202 18.83 -12.92 3.22
C LEU A 202 18.45 -14.32 2.71
N VAL A 203 17.39 -14.42 1.90
CA VAL A 203 16.88 -15.71 1.42
C VAL A 203 17.46 -16.11 0.06
N TYR A 204 17.71 -15.14 -0.83
CA TYR A 204 18.02 -15.41 -2.24
C TYR A 204 19.33 -14.77 -2.73
N GLY A 205 19.99 -13.93 -1.93
CA GLY A 205 21.23 -13.24 -2.32
C GLY A 205 21.04 -12.09 -3.32
N HIS A 206 19.80 -11.76 -3.70
CA HIS A 206 19.46 -10.61 -4.54
C HIS A 206 18.03 -10.12 -4.26
N ALA A 207 17.71 -8.89 -4.66
CA ALA A 207 16.34 -8.37 -4.71
C ALA A 207 15.91 -8.20 -6.18
N GLY A 208 14.70 -8.65 -6.53
CA GLY A 208 14.20 -8.60 -7.92
C GLY A 208 14.95 -9.53 -8.88
N LEU A 209 15.13 -9.09 -10.13
CA LEU A 209 15.83 -9.87 -11.17
C LEU A 209 17.34 -9.65 -11.13
N LYS A 210 18.14 -10.75 -11.15
CA LYS A 210 19.45 -10.79 -11.86
C LYS A 210 20.02 -12.21 -12.04
N PRO A 211 20.97 -12.40 -12.97
CA PRO A 211 20.84 -12.96 -14.32
C PRO A 211 20.70 -14.49 -14.38
N GLY A 212 19.90 -14.94 -15.36
CA GLY A 212 19.72 -16.33 -15.82
C GLY A 212 18.45 -16.46 -16.67
N LEU A 213 17.44 -15.65 -16.38
CA LEU A 213 16.21 -15.52 -17.14
C LEU A 213 16.32 -14.30 -18.05
N ARG A 214 16.84 -14.49 -19.27
CA ARG A 214 16.65 -13.53 -20.36
C ARG A 214 15.26 -13.72 -20.95
N GLU A 215 14.69 -12.59 -21.37
CA GLU A 215 13.50 -12.48 -22.21
C GLU A 215 13.54 -13.54 -23.33
N SER A 216 12.64 -14.52 -23.24
CA SER A 216 12.27 -15.42 -24.33
C SER A 216 10.86 -15.08 -24.78
#